data_AF-A0A7H8Q9H2-F1
#
_entry.id   AF-A0A7H8Q9H2-F1
#
_cell.length_a   1.000
_cell.length_b   1.000
_cell.length_c   1.000
_cell.angle_alpha   90.00
_cell.angle_beta   90.00
_cell.angle_gamma   90.00
#
_symmetry.space_group_name_H-M   'P 1'
#
loop_
_entity.id
_entity.type
_entity.pdbx_description
1 polymer ?
#
loop_
_entity_poly.entity_id
_entity_poly.type
_entity_poly.pdbx_seq_one_letter_code
_entity_poly.pdbx_strand_id
1 'polypeptide(L)'
;MKRKFALAIFALLLVVLSAPLAAKMVLEKFHMASMERQFQIESPAYLSGNYSWHGTDVSVSHDNVTDSYQDPWGESFLAADIRLAINEEIAVELPNYAVREDYTGRGQYSSHIVHFLVREKNLEKLVIFLNMSRQHIVENENGDHIGYVSDEELAFRTYTISPDGSIEKEDFLFTERDGFQTELINYSAMYPAMIGYYTDAWHSFPLFLFPFSYPFFTFILGGAILIAQVIAFLKNRFFKITG
;
A
#
# COMPACT_ATOMS: atom_id res chain seq x y z
N MET A 1 -42.52 26.25 1.74
CA MET A 1 -41.37 26.50 0.83
C MET A 1 -40.03 26.46 1.55
N LYS A 2 -39.78 27.30 2.58
CA LYS A 2 -38.46 27.41 3.26
C LYS A 2 -37.88 26.09 3.78
N ARG A 3 -38.69 25.22 4.41
CA ARG A 3 -38.23 23.90 4.93
C ARG A 3 -37.81 22.91 3.84
N LYS A 4 -38.58 22.81 2.74
CA LYS A 4 -38.24 21.93 1.61
C LYS A 4 -36.97 22.40 0.90
N PHE A 5 -36.80 23.71 0.78
CA PHE A 5 -35.61 24.33 0.22
C PHE A 5 -34.38 24.08 1.12
N ALA A 6 -34.50 24.27 2.43
CA ALA A 6 -33.43 23.97 3.38
C ALA A 6 -33.02 22.49 3.36
N LEU A 7 -33.99 21.57 3.27
CA LEU A 7 -33.72 20.13 3.17
C LEU A 7 -33.00 19.76 1.86
N ALA A 8 -33.38 20.39 0.74
CA ALA A 8 -32.70 20.18 -0.54
C ALA A 8 -31.25 20.70 -0.51
N ILE A 9 -31.02 21.87 0.10
CA ILE A 9 -29.66 22.40 0.30
C ILE A 9 -28.83 21.45 1.17
N PHE A 10 -29.39 21.00 2.30
CA PHE A 10 -28.72 20.06 3.18
C PHE A 10 -28.35 18.75 2.46
N ALA A 11 -29.27 18.18 1.69
CA ALA A 11 -29.02 16.97 0.91
C ALA A 11 -27.97 17.19 -0.19
N LEU A 12 -27.97 18.35 -0.84
CA LEU A 12 -26.94 18.73 -1.81
C LEU A 12 -25.56 18.81 -1.15
N LEU A 13 -25.47 19.43 0.04
CA LEU A 13 -24.22 19.49 0.80
C LEU A 13 -23.71 18.09 1.16
N LEU A 14 -24.59 17.18 1.60
CA LEU A 14 -24.21 15.80 1.87
C LEU A 14 -23.59 15.12 0.65
N VAL A 15 -24.20 15.25 -0.52
CA VAL A 15 -23.69 14.67 -1.77
C VAL A 15 -22.37 15.31 -2.17
N VAL A 16 -22.31 16.65 -2.23
CA VAL A 16 -21.12 17.39 -2.70
C VAL A 16 -19.89 17.11 -1.82
N LEU A 17 -20.07 17.07 -0.50
CA LEU A 17 -18.98 16.83 0.43
C LEU A 17 -18.51 15.36 0.42
N SER A 18 -19.41 14.41 0.20
CA SER A 18 -19.07 12.97 0.23
C SER A 18 -18.63 12.41 -1.12
N ALA A 19 -19.09 12.99 -2.24
CA ALA A 19 -18.87 12.45 -3.58
C ALA A 19 -17.38 12.22 -3.94
N PRO A 20 -16.43 13.14 -3.64
CA PRO A 20 -15.03 12.93 -4.02
C PRO A 20 -14.42 11.69 -3.37
N LEU A 21 -14.65 11.49 -2.07
CA LEU A 21 -14.13 10.32 -1.36
C LEU A 21 -14.89 9.06 -1.76
N ALA A 22 -16.23 9.10 -1.87
CA ALA A 22 -17.02 7.96 -2.30
C ALA A 22 -16.59 7.46 -3.69
N ALA A 23 -16.36 8.38 -4.63
CA ALA A 23 -15.87 8.03 -5.96
C ALA A 23 -14.49 7.36 -5.91
N LYS A 24 -13.52 7.94 -5.18
CA LYS A 24 -12.20 7.33 -4.99
C LYS A 24 -12.28 5.93 -4.38
N MET A 25 -13.16 5.74 -3.40
CA MET A 25 -13.33 4.43 -2.76
C MET A 25 -13.94 3.37 -3.69
N VAL A 26 -14.84 3.77 -4.59
CA VAL A 26 -15.35 2.87 -5.65
C VAL A 26 -14.24 2.51 -6.62
N LEU A 27 -13.46 3.49 -7.07
CA LEU A 27 -12.32 3.27 -7.95
C LEU A 27 -11.29 2.33 -7.31
N GLU A 28 -11.03 2.49 -6.01
CA GLU A 28 -10.16 1.59 -5.24
C GLU A 28 -10.65 0.14 -5.30
N LYS A 29 -11.96 -0.11 -5.10
CA LYS A 29 -12.51 -1.46 -5.19
C LYS A 29 -12.40 -2.07 -6.59
N PHE A 30 -12.60 -1.26 -7.63
CA PHE A 30 -12.37 -1.74 -9.00
C PHE A 30 -10.89 -2.00 -9.28
N HIS A 31 -10.01 -1.18 -8.72
CA HIS A 31 -8.56 -1.35 -8.83
C HIS A 31 -8.10 -2.66 -8.17
N MET A 32 -8.42 -2.87 -6.89
CA MET A 32 -8.11 -4.10 -6.16
C MET A 32 -8.62 -5.33 -6.92
N ALA A 33 -9.89 -5.31 -7.34
CA ALA A 33 -10.48 -6.42 -8.10
C ALA A 33 -9.83 -6.64 -9.48
N SER A 34 -9.28 -5.59 -10.09
CA SER A 34 -8.52 -5.69 -11.33
C SER A 34 -7.13 -6.31 -11.08
N MET A 35 -6.44 -5.88 -10.02
CA MET A 35 -5.12 -6.39 -9.66
C MET A 35 -5.18 -7.87 -9.27
N GLU A 36 -6.13 -8.26 -8.42
CA GLU A 36 -6.36 -9.67 -8.02
C GLU A 36 -6.65 -10.59 -9.23
N ARG A 37 -7.24 -10.06 -10.30
CA ARG A 37 -7.51 -10.82 -11.53
C ARG A 37 -6.29 -10.89 -12.45
N GLN A 38 -5.46 -9.85 -12.45
CA GLN A 38 -4.32 -9.74 -13.35
C GLN A 38 -3.09 -10.45 -12.80
N PHE A 39 -2.88 -10.37 -11.48
CA PHE A 39 -1.67 -10.82 -10.81
C PHE A 39 -2.00 -11.82 -9.71
N GLN A 40 -1.18 -12.87 -9.63
CA GLN A 40 -1.08 -13.71 -8.44
C GLN A 40 0.30 -13.46 -7.83
N ILE A 41 0.32 -12.94 -6.61
CA ILE A 41 1.56 -12.62 -5.88
C ILE A 41 1.69 -13.61 -4.73
N GLU A 42 2.77 -14.39 -4.76
CA GLU A 42 3.12 -15.35 -3.71
C GLU A 42 4.50 -14.99 -3.17
N SER A 43 4.77 -15.33 -1.90
CA SER A 43 6.10 -15.15 -1.32
C SER A 43 6.57 -16.46 -0.68
N PRO A 44 6.98 -17.45 -1.49
CA PRO A 44 7.34 -18.78 -1.02
C PRO A 44 8.46 -18.77 0.01
N ALA A 45 8.40 -19.71 0.96
CA ALA A 45 9.41 -19.85 2.01
C ALA A 45 10.82 -20.17 1.45
N TYR A 46 10.93 -20.82 0.29
CA TYR A 46 12.22 -21.17 -0.31
C TYR A 46 12.96 -19.99 -0.94
N LEU A 47 12.29 -18.85 -1.17
CA LEU A 47 12.95 -17.59 -1.58
C LEU A 47 13.54 -16.86 -0.35
N SER A 48 14.10 -17.63 0.59
CA SER A 48 14.69 -17.12 1.82
C SER A 48 16.20 -17.38 1.85
N GLY A 49 16.96 -16.33 2.16
CA GLY A 49 18.43 -16.40 2.11
C GLY A 49 18.93 -16.50 0.66
N ASN A 50 19.81 -17.46 0.42
CA ASN A 50 20.44 -17.66 -0.89
C ASN A 50 19.69 -18.74 -1.67
N TYR A 51 19.29 -18.42 -2.90
CA TYR A 51 18.51 -19.33 -3.73
C TYR A 51 18.83 -19.14 -5.21
N SER A 52 18.44 -20.13 -6.03
CA SER A 52 18.52 -20.05 -7.49
C SER A 52 17.12 -20.16 -8.09
N TRP A 53 16.80 -19.29 -9.04
CA TRP A 53 15.53 -19.31 -9.75
C TRP A 53 15.77 -19.22 -11.26
N HIS A 54 15.40 -20.26 -12.00
CA HIS A 54 15.68 -20.40 -13.44
C HIS A 54 17.15 -20.12 -13.83
N GLY A 55 18.10 -20.53 -12.98
CA GLY A 55 19.54 -20.33 -13.22
C GLY A 55 20.03 -18.92 -12.89
N THR A 56 19.18 -18.06 -12.33
CA THR A 56 19.58 -16.79 -11.72
C THR A 56 19.78 -16.98 -10.22
N ASP A 57 21.00 -16.76 -9.74
CA ASP A 57 21.35 -16.90 -8.33
C ASP A 57 21.11 -15.58 -7.60
N VAL A 58 20.42 -15.64 -6.47
CA VAL A 58 20.13 -14.48 -5.62
C VAL A 58 20.67 -14.77 -4.23
N SER A 59 21.40 -13.81 -3.66
CA SER A 59 21.93 -13.92 -2.31
C SER A 59 21.83 -12.60 -1.57
N VAL A 60 21.57 -12.68 -0.26
CA VAL A 60 21.55 -11.52 0.64
C VAL A 60 22.53 -11.78 1.77
N SER A 61 23.42 -10.83 1.98
CA SER A 61 24.44 -10.86 3.03
C SER A 61 24.49 -9.51 3.74
N HIS A 62 25.16 -9.43 4.88
CA HIS A 62 25.42 -8.15 5.53
C HIS A 62 26.70 -8.21 6.37
N ASP A 63 27.31 -7.05 6.59
CA ASP A 63 28.35 -6.86 7.60
C ASP A 63 27.81 -6.00 8.75
N ASN A 64 27.99 -6.43 9.99
CA ASN A 64 27.54 -5.69 11.16
C ASN A 64 28.35 -4.39 11.32
N VAL A 65 27.64 -3.28 11.51
CA VAL A 65 28.20 -1.94 11.72
C VAL A 65 28.15 -1.55 13.19
N THR A 66 27.10 -1.97 13.91
CA THR A 66 26.92 -1.69 15.34
C THR A 66 26.71 -2.97 16.14
N ASP A 67 26.83 -2.84 17.46
CA ASP A 67 26.33 -3.86 18.39
C ASP A 67 24.79 -3.94 18.38
N SER A 68 24.28 -5.04 18.93
CA SER A 68 22.86 -5.31 19.11
C SER A 68 22.19 -4.30 20.05
N TYR A 69 20.94 -3.96 19.75
CA TYR A 69 20.03 -3.22 20.62
C TYR A 69 18.64 -3.87 20.60
N GLN A 70 17.86 -3.67 21.65
CA GLN A 70 16.47 -4.11 21.69
C GLN A 70 15.53 -2.95 21.39
N ASP A 71 14.50 -3.24 20.61
CA ASP A 71 13.40 -2.31 20.39
C ASP A 71 12.42 -2.32 21.60
N PRO A 72 11.44 -1.40 21.64
CA PRO A 72 10.44 -1.36 22.72
C PRO A 72 9.56 -2.62 22.85
N TRP A 73 9.57 -3.51 21.85
CA TRP A 73 8.83 -4.76 21.83
C TRP A 73 9.69 -5.97 22.23
N GLY A 74 10.97 -5.75 22.53
CA GLY A 74 11.92 -6.78 22.96
C GLY A 74 12.53 -7.58 21.81
N GLU A 75 12.35 -7.16 20.56
CA GLU A 75 13.05 -7.75 19.40
C GLU A 75 14.47 -7.17 19.31
N SER A 76 15.44 -8.03 18.99
CA SER A 76 16.85 -7.67 18.89
C SER A 76 17.22 -7.27 17.46
N PHE A 77 17.84 -6.10 17.32
CA PHE A 77 18.28 -5.53 16.06
C PHE A 77 19.74 -5.11 16.14
N LEU A 78 20.41 -5.07 14.99
CA LEU A 78 21.68 -4.37 14.82
C LEU A 78 21.64 -3.56 13.53
N ALA A 79 22.52 -2.57 13.40
CA ALA A 79 22.72 -1.91 12.13
C ALA A 79 23.79 -2.63 11.31
N ALA A 80 23.52 -2.85 10.03
CA ALA A 80 24.41 -3.54 9.12
C ALA A 80 24.40 -2.95 7.71
N ASP A 81 25.48 -3.20 6.96
CA ASP A 81 25.56 -2.92 5.54
C ASP A 81 25.05 -4.14 4.77
N ILE A 82 23.78 -4.11 4.34
CA ILE A 82 23.13 -5.22 3.64
C ILE A 82 23.52 -5.18 2.15
N ARG A 83 23.88 -6.32 1.57
CA ARG A 83 24.19 -6.48 0.16
C ARG A 83 23.28 -7.52 -0.48
N LEU A 84 22.61 -7.11 -1.56
CA LEU A 84 21.90 -8.00 -2.47
C LEU A 84 22.81 -8.27 -3.68
N ALA A 85 23.12 -9.55 -3.93
CA ALA A 85 23.83 -9.96 -5.13
C ALA A 85 22.94 -10.83 -6.03
N ILE A 86 23.02 -10.58 -7.34
CA ILE A 86 22.35 -11.35 -8.39
C ILE A 86 23.43 -11.87 -9.34
N ASN A 87 23.51 -13.19 -9.53
CA ASN A 87 24.57 -13.87 -10.29
C ASN A 87 25.98 -13.49 -9.82
N GLU A 88 26.22 -13.54 -8.50
CA GLU A 88 27.48 -13.17 -7.83
C GLU A 88 27.90 -11.69 -7.94
N GLU A 89 27.19 -10.87 -8.71
CA GLU A 89 27.42 -9.43 -8.79
C GLU A 89 26.58 -8.68 -7.75
N ILE A 90 27.22 -7.78 -7.00
CA ILE A 90 26.52 -6.92 -6.02
C ILE A 90 25.61 -5.96 -6.80
N ALA A 91 24.30 -6.19 -6.70
CA ALA A 91 23.29 -5.40 -7.37
C ALA A 91 22.90 -4.15 -6.55
N VAL A 92 22.87 -4.29 -5.22
CA VAL A 92 22.51 -3.22 -4.28
C VAL A 92 23.32 -3.33 -2.99
N GLU A 93 23.73 -2.18 -2.46
CA GLU A 93 24.18 -2.03 -1.07
C GLU A 93 23.23 -1.08 -0.33
N LEU A 94 22.82 -1.48 0.87
CA LEU A 94 21.97 -0.74 1.79
C LEU A 94 22.76 -0.48 3.08
N PRO A 95 23.48 0.66 3.16
CA PRO A 95 24.39 0.91 4.27
C PRO A 95 23.65 1.31 5.55
N ASN A 96 24.06 0.73 6.68
CA ASN A 96 23.56 1.09 8.02
C ASN A 96 22.04 0.91 8.17
N TYR A 97 21.50 -0.21 7.68
CA TYR A 97 20.11 -0.63 7.80
C TYR A 97 19.91 -1.56 9.01
N ALA A 98 18.71 -1.53 9.59
CA ALA A 98 18.39 -2.38 10.73
C ALA A 98 18.18 -3.85 10.29
N VAL A 99 18.77 -4.78 11.01
CA VAL A 99 18.70 -6.21 10.73
C VAL A 99 18.22 -6.92 11.99
N ARG A 100 17.24 -7.82 11.86
CA ARG A 100 16.70 -8.58 13.00
C ARG A 100 17.63 -9.74 13.33
N GLU A 101 18.21 -9.76 14.52
CA GLU A 101 19.10 -10.85 14.95
C GLU A 101 18.35 -12.12 15.35
N ASP A 102 17.13 -11.96 15.88
CA ASP A 102 16.34 -13.11 16.36
C ASP A 102 15.83 -14.00 15.22
N TYR A 103 16.06 -13.60 13.96
CA TYR A 103 15.61 -14.28 12.76
C TYR A 103 16.78 -14.70 11.88
N THR A 104 16.58 -15.75 11.09
CA THR A 104 17.56 -16.20 10.08
C THR A 104 16.95 -16.12 8.68
N GLY A 105 17.80 -16.02 7.65
CA GLY A 105 17.38 -16.00 6.26
C GLY A 105 16.48 -14.81 5.92
N ARG A 106 15.28 -15.06 5.39
CA ARG A 106 14.34 -13.98 4.97
C ARG A 106 13.86 -13.10 6.12
N GLY A 107 13.62 -13.68 7.30
CA GLY A 107 13.06 -12.92 8.42
C GLY A 107 13.98 -11.77 8.84
N GLN A 108 15.29 -12.02 8.74
CA GLN A 108 16.36 -11.09 9.09
C GLN A 108 16.29 -9.76 8.32
N TYR A 109 15.88 -9.82 7.04
CA TYR A 109 15.81 -8.66 6.13
C TYR A 109 14.39 -8.25 5.76
N SER A 110 13.36 -8.85 6.37
CA SER A 110 11.96 -8.71 5.93
C SER A 110 11.42 -7.28 5.94
N SER A 111 12.03 -6.38 6.73
CA SER A 111 11.71 -4.94 6.73
C SER A 111 12.27 -4.17 5.53
N HIS A 112 13.22 -4.76 4.77
CA HIS A 112 14.02 -4.07 3.75
C HIS A 112 14.09 -4.78 2.40
N ILE A 113 14.04 -6.12 2.39
CA ILE A 113 14.06 -6.94 1.16
C ILE A 113 13.00 -8.03 1.26
N VAL A 114 12.09 -8.10 0.28
CA VAL A 114 11.14 -9.20 0.11
C VAL A 114 11.22 -9.74 -1.31
N HIS A 115 10.97 -11.04 -1.46
CA HIS A 115 10.95 -11.72 -2.75
C HIS A 115 9.54 -12.23 -3.04
N PHE A 116 9.08 -12.06 -4.29
CA PHE A 116 7.77 -12.49 -4.74
C PHE A 116 7.88 -13.32 -6.01
N LEU A 117 7.05 -14.36 -6.13
CA LEU A 117 6.66 -14.88 -7.43
C LEU A 117 5.40 -14.16 -7.88
N VAL A 118 5.47 -13.57 -9.05
CA VAL A 118 4.36 -12.84 -9.67
C VAL A 118 3.96 -13.57 -10.93
N ARG A 119 2.72 -14.07 -10.99
CA ARG A 119 2.15 -14.65 -12.22
C ARG A 119 1.21 -13.66 -12.88
N GLU A 120 1.50 -13.32 -14.13
CA GLU A 120 0.64 -12.52 -15.00
C GLU A 120 0.34 -13.32 -16.28
N LYS A 121 -0.94 -13.66 -16.53
CA LYS A 121 -1.40 -14.32 -17.78
C LYS A 121 -0.53 -15.52 -18.22
N ASN A 122 -0.14 -16.36 -17.26
CA ASN A 122 0.73 -17.55 -17.40
C ASN A 122 2.24 -17.30 -17.53
N LEU A 123 2.71 -16.06 -17.41
CA LEU A 123 4.12 -15.76 -17.25
C LEU A 123 4.42 -15.58 -15.76
N GLU A 124 5.26 -16.45 -15.21
CA GLU A 124 5.79 -16.30 -13.86
C GLU A 124 7.09 -15.51 -13.89
N LYS A 125 7.22 -14.52 -13.00
CA LYS A 125 8.41 -13.71 -12.81
C LYS A 125 8.79 -13.71 -11.34
N LEU A 126 10.08 -13.65 -11.06
CA LEU A 126 10.58 -13.36 -9.72
C LEU A 126 10.76 -11.86 -9.56
N VAL A 127 10.15 -11.27 -8.54
CA VAL A 127 10.30 -9.86 -8.20
C VAL A 127 11.01 -9.75 -6.86
N ILE A 128 12.18 -9.12 -6.85
CA ILE A 128 12.88 -8.70 -5.63
C ILE A 128 12.46 -7.27 -5.34
N PHE A 129 11.84 -7.04 -4.19
CA PHE A 129 11.31 -5.75 -3.78
C PHE A 129 12.11 -5.19 -2.61
N LEU A 130 12.67 -4.00 -2.78
CA LEU A 130 13.53 -3.35 -1.80
C LEU A 130 12.95 -2.01 -1.35
N ASN A 131 13.00 -1.77 -0.04
CA ASN A 131 12.83 -0.43 0.52
C ASN A 131 14.20 0.29 0.52
N MET A 132 14.33 1.30 -0.33
CA MET A 132 15.56 2.06 -0.54
C MET A 132 15.67 3.26 0.41
N SER A 133 14.67 3.50 1.26
CA SER A 133 14.70 4.60 2.22
C SER A 133 15.13 4.12 3.59
N ARG A 134 16.08 4.85 4.16
CA ARG A 134 16.53 4.63 5.52
C ARG A 134 15.62 5.37 6.48
N GLN A 135 15.07 4.67 7.46
CA GLN A 135 14.35 5.30 8.55
C GLN A 135 15.29 6.18 9.38
N HIS A 136 14.93 7.45 9.55
CA HIS A 136 15.58 8.33 10.49
C HIS A 136 15.13 7.93 11.89
N ILE A 137 16.07 7.51 12.72
CA ILE A 137 15.80 7.25 14.12
C ILE A 137 15.58 8.61 14.80
N VAL A 138 14.36 8.88 15.24
CA VAL A 138 13.99 10.07 16.01
C VAL A 138 13.66 9.64 17.43
N GLU A 139 14.32 10.25 18.41
CA GLU A 139 13.98 10.07 19.83
C GLU A 139 12.69 10.86 20.14
N ASN A 140 11.66 10.18 20.62
CA ASN A 140 10.42 10.81 21.06
C ASN A 140 10.57 11.39 22.49
N GLU A 141 9.56 12.10 22.97
CA GLU A 141 9.56 12.73 24.32
C GLU A 141 9.70 11.71 25.48
N ASN A 142 9.52 10.41 25.22
CA ASN A 142 9.66 9.33 26.18
C ASN A 142 11.04 8.64 26.12
N GLY A 143 11.92 9.05 25.20
CA GLY A 143 13.21 8.40 24.96
C GLY A 143 13.17 7.19 24.03
N ASP A 144 12.04 6.93 23.35
CA ASP A 144 11.93 5.86 22.37
C ASP A 144 12.44 6.31 21.01
N HIS A 145 13.18 5.42 20.34
CA HIS A 145 13.72 5.64 19.01
C HIS A 145 12.71 5.15 17.96
N ILE A 146 12.00 6.06 17.29
CA ILE A 146 11.05 5.74 16.22
C ILE A 146 11.71 6.02 14.88
N GLY A 147 11.77 5.02 14.02
CA GLY A 147 12.16 5.19 12.62
C GLY A 147 11.08 5.91 11.83
N TYR A 148 11.38 7.08 11.27
CA TYR A 148 10.45 7.83 10.40
C TYR A 148 11.09 8.12 9.04
N VAL A 149 10.31 7.95 7.98
CA VAL A 149 10.57 8.44 6.62
C VAL A 149 9.27 9.07 6.15
N SER A 150 9.34 10.27 5.59
CA SER A 150 8.17 10.89 4.99
C SER A 150 7.76 10.18 3.70
N ASP A 151 6.47 10.24 3.33
CA ASP A 151 5.97 9.67 2.07
C ASP A 151 6.73 10.21 0.84
N GLU A 152 7.26 11.43 0.90
CA GLU A 152 7.99 12.11 -0.18
C GLU A 152 9.43 11.58 -0.35
N GLU A 153 10.02 11.07 0.74
CA GLU A 153 11.38 10.52 0.77
C GLU A 153 11.40 8.99 0.63
N LEU A 154 10.23 8.37 0.71
CA LEU A 154 10.07 6.94 0.64
C LEU A 154 10.25 6.45 -0.81
N ALA A 155 11.23 5.59 -1.01
CA ALA A 155 11.70 5.14 -2.30
C ALA A 155 11.86 3.62 -2.29
N PHE A 156 11.59 3.00 -3.44
CA PHE A 156 11.62 1.57 -3.62
C PHE A 156 12.38 1.20 -4.88
N ARG A 157 12.85 -0.04 -4.92
CA ARG A 157 13.48 -0.65 -6.09
C ARG A 157 12.90 -2.03 -6.32
N THR A 158 12.65 -2.37 -7.58
CA THR A 158 12.36 -3.73 -8.00
C THR A 158 13.47 -4.27 -8.88
N TYR A 159 13.76 -5.57 -8.74
CA TYR A 159 14.39 -6.37 -9.77
C TYR A 159 13.39 -7.42 -10.23
N THR A 160 12.96 -7.33 -11.49
CA THR A 160 12.08 -8.31 -12.11
C THR A 160 12.91 -9.24 -12.96
N ILE A 161 12.94 -10.52 -12.59
CA ILE A 161 13.70 -11.56 -13.23
C ILE A 161 12.71 -12.45 -14.00
N SER A 162 12.90 -12.56 -15.30
CA SER A 162 12.09 -13.42 -16.18
C SER A 162 12.68 -14.83 -16.27
N PRO A 163 11.89 -15.85 -16.66
CA PRO A 163 12.37 -17.24 -16.75
C PRO A 163 13.52 -17.47 -17.75
N ASP A 164 13.73 -16.54 -18.68
CA ASP A 164 14.85 -16.55 -19.64
C ASP A 164 16.15 -15.95 -19.07
N GLY A 165 16.13 -15.51 -17.81
CA GLY A 165 17.25 -14.88 -17.12
C GLY A 165 17.39 -13.37 -17.38
N SER A 166 16.47 -12.75 -18.12
CA SER A 166 16.47 -11.28 -18.25
C SER A 166 16.10 -10.62 -16.93
N ILE A 167 16.82 -9.55 -16.58
CA ILE A 167 16.66 -8.79 -15.34
C ILE A 167 16.32 -7.35 -15.70
N GLU A 168 15.16 -6.88 -15.23
CA GLU A 168 14.72 -5.49 -15.34
C GLU A 168 14.81 -4.83 -13.96
N LYS A 169 15.38 -3.63 -13.91
CA LYS A 169 15.48 -2.82 -12.69
C LYS A 169 14.60 -1.59 -12.81
N GLU A 170 13.77 -1.34 -11.81
CA GLU A 170 12.96 -0.13 -11.73
C GLU A 170 13.11 0.51 -10.34
N ASP A 171 13.28 1.82 -10.33
CA ASP A 171 13.34 2.65 -9.13
C ASP A 171 12.11 3.57 -9.13
N PHE A 172 11.41 3.70 -8.01
CA PHE A 172 10.25 4.57 -7.92
C PHE A 172 10.10 5.20 -6.54
N LEU A 173 9.50 6.40 -6.52
CA LEU A 173 9.08 7.05 -5.28
C LEU A 173 7.69 6.59 -4.89
N PHE A 174 7.43 6.53 -3.59
CA PHE A 174 6.14 6.16 -3.05
C PHE A 174 4.99 7.01 -3.61
N THR A 175 5.22 8.31 -3.79
CA THR A 175 4.25 9.27 -4.34
C THR A 175 4.00 9.11 -5.84
N GLU A 176 4.89 8.43 -6.56
CA GLU A 176 4.85 8.22 -8.01
C GLU A 176 4.47 6.77 -8.37
N ARG A 177 4.20 5.94 -7.36
CA ARG A 177 3.90 4.52 -7.52
C ARG A 177 2.71 4.29 -8.45
N ASP A 178 2.76 3.18 -9.19
CA ASP A 178 1.62 2.67 -9.94
C ASP A 178 0.75 1.70 -9.10
N GLY A 179 -0.28 1.16 -9.75
CA GLY A 179 -1.19 0.21 -9.12
C GLY A 179 -0.53 -1.13 -8.74
N PHE A 180 0.36 -1.66 -9.57
CA PHE A 180 1.04 -2.92 -9.27
C PHE A 180 2.07 -2.75 -8.15
N GLN A 181 2.83 -1.65 -8.18
CA GLN A 181 3.75 -1.25 -7.13
C GLN A 181 3.04 -1.03 -5.78
N THR A 182 1.82 -0.49 -5.81
CA THR A 182 0.96 -0.39 -4.60
C THR A 182 0.64 -1.76 -4.01
N GLU A 183 0.31 -2.75 -4.86
CA GLU A 183 0.09 -4.12 -4.41
C GLU A 183 1.37 -4.77 -3.84
N LEU A 184 2.53 -4.58 -4.48
CA LEU A 184 3.79 -5.08 -3.95
C LEU A 184 4.10 -4.54 -2.55
N ILE A 185 3.88 -3.24 -2.33
CA ILE A 185 4.03 -2.63 -1.00
C ILE A 185 3.09 -3.31 0.01
N ASN A 186 1.80 -3.46 -0.31
CA ASN A 186 0.83 -4.11 0.57
C ASN A 186 1.19 -5.58 0.87
N TYR A 187 1.63 -6.34 -0.13
CA TYR A 187 2.03 -7.75 0.02
C TYR A 187 3.36 -7.91 0.77
N SER A 188 4.23 -6.92 0.74
CA SER A 188 5.53 -6.96 1.43
C SER A 188 5.39 -6.93 2.95
N ALA A 189 4.28 -6.38 3.45
CA ALA A 189 4.11 -6.02 4.86
C ALA A 189 5.20 -5.08 5.40
N MET A 190 6.00 -4.45 4.53
CA MET A 190 6.92 -3.38 4.87
C MET A 190 6.12 -2.11 5.14
N TYR A 191 6.67 -1.23 6.00
CA TYR A 191 6.09 0.10 6.14
C TYR A 191 6.30 0.92 4.85
N PRO A 192 5.28 1.64 4.37
CA PRO A 192 3.90 1.68 4.84
C PRO A 192 3.12 0.48 4.31
N ALA A 193 2.39 -0.19 5.19
CA ALA A 193 1.50 -1.30 4.80
C ALA A 193 0.05 -0.83 4.80
N MET A 194 -0.81 -1.54 4.06
CA MET A 194 -2.25 -1.25 3.98
C MET A 194 -2.53 0.15 3.42
N ILE A 195 -2.04 0.38 2.21
CA ILE A 195 -2.25 1.61 1.45
C ILE A 195 -3.17 1.34 0.26
N GLY A 196 -3.94 2.34 -0.17
CA GLY A 196 -4.67 2.30 -1.42
C GLY A 196 -3.93 3.00 -2.55
N TYR A 197 -4.36 2.77 -3.79
CA TYR A 197 -3.83 3.48 -4.95
C TYR A 197 -4.52 4.84 -5.15
N TYR A 198 -5.85 4.88 -5.05
CA TYR A 198 -6.66 6.10 -5.14
C TYR A 198 -6.99 6.71 -3.77
N THR A 199 -7.13 5.86 -2.74
CA THR A 199 -7.45 6.28 -1.37
C THR A 199 -7.18 5.19 -0.34
N ASP A 200 -6.58 5.58 0.78
CA ASP A 200 -6.35 4.68 1.92
C ASP A 200 -7.61 4.48 2.79
N ALA A 201 -8.74 5.08 2.43
CA ALA A 201 -9.97 5.04 3.24
C ALA A 201 -10.49 3.63 3.55
N TRP A 202 -10.13 2.62 2.75
CA TRP A 202 -10.44 1.22 3.03
C TRP A 202 -9.51 0.56 4.05
N HIS A 203 -8.37 1.19 4.34
CA HIS A 203 -7.28 0.64 5.14
C HIS A 203 -6.99 1.44 6.43
N SER A 204 -7.22 2.76 6.45
CA SER A 204 -6.78 3.62 7.55
C SER A 204 -7.73 3.75 8.75
N PHE A 205 -8.98 3.27 8.68
CA PHE A 205 -9.98 3.57 9.72
C PHE A 205 -10.60 2.31 10.37
N PRO A 206 -10.30 2.02 11.65
CA PRO A 206 -10.90 0.92 12.40
C PRO A 206 -12.27 1.28 13.03
N LEU A 207 -12.92 2.36 12.60
CA LEU A 207 -14.25 2.71 13.12
C LEU A 207 -15.27 1.77 12.50
N PHE A 208 -15.95 0.94 13.31
CA PHE A 208 -17.03 0.04 12.89
C PHE A 208 -18.11 0.68 11.98
N LEU A 209 -18.21 2.02 12.00
CA LEU A 209 -19.14 2.81 11.18
C LEU A 209 -18.50 3.43 9.92
N PHE A 210 -17.18 3.62 9.81
CA PHE A 210 -16.53 4.14 8.61
C PHE A 210 -15.87 2.96 7.88
N PRO A 211 -16.07 2.75 6.57
CA PRO A 211 -16.53 3.73 5.57
C PRO A 211 -18.02 3.67 5.20
N PHE A 212 -18.79 2.83 5.89
CA PHE A 212 -20.20 2.65 5.56
C PHE A 212 -21.03 3.90 5.85
N SER A 213 -20.77 4.62 6.95
CA SER A 213 -21.50 5.82 7.39
C SER A 213 -21.10 7.08 6.62
N TYR A 214 -19.81 7.25 6.33
CA TYR A 214 -19.25 8.30 5.49
C TYR A 214 -18.06 7.70 4.73
N PRO A 215 -17.87 7.99 3.43
CA PRO A 215 -18.68 8.87 2.59
C PRO A 215 -19.89 8.18 1.92
N PHE A 216 -20.02 6.85 1.99
CA PHE A 216 -21.01 6.14 1.16
C PHE A 216 -22.45 6.36 1.60
N PHE A 217 -22.77 6.15 2.89
CA PHE A 217 -24.14 6.35 3.36
C PHE A 217 -24.56 7.82 3.30
N THR A 218 -23.67 8.78 3.59
CA THR A 218 -23.98 10.20 3.39
C THR A 218 -24.27 10.53 1.92
N PHE A 219 -23.52 9.95 0.98
CA PHE A 219 -23.77 10.11 -0.45
C PHE A 219 -25.13 9.53 -0.85
N ILE A 220 -25.43 8.28 -0.46
CA ILE A 220 -26.69 7.60 -0.76
C ILE A 220 -27.88 8.33 -0.12
N LEU A 221 -27.76 8.73 1.15
CA LEU A 221 -28.81 9.43 1.87
C LEU A 221 -29.10 10.80 1.25
N GLY A 222 -28.05 11.58 0.94
CA GLY A 222 -28.20 12.86 0.24
C GLY A 222 -28.86 12.69 -1.11
N GLY A 223 -28.42 11.71 -1.91
CA GLY A 223 -29.01 11.38 -3.20
C GLY A 223 -30.49 10.99 -3.09
N ALA A 224 -30.84 10.10 -2.16
CA ALA A 224 -32.21 9.67 -1.92
C ALA A 224 -33.13 10.84 -1.55
N ILE A 225 -32.67 11.75 -0.66
CA ILE A 225 -33.43 12.94 -0.28
C ILE A 225 -33.64 13.85 -1.50
N LEU A 226 -32.60 14.09 -2.32
CA LEU A 226 -32.72 14.90 -3.53
C LEU A 226 -33.72 14.30 -4.53
N ILE A 227 -33.63 13.00 -4.81
CA ILE A 227 -34.55 12.30 -5.71
C ILE A 227 -35.98 12.43 -5.20
N ALA A 228 -36.21 12.22 -3.90
CA ALA A 228 -37.53 12.37 -3.29
C ALA A 228 -38.09 13.81 -3.43
N GLN A 229 -37.24 14.83 -3.28
CA GLN A 229 -37.65 16.23 -3.50
C GLN A 229 -38.02 16.49 -4.96
N VAL A 230 -37.24 15.97 -5.92
CA VAL A 230 -37.52 16.11 -7.35
C VAL A 230 -38.86 15.45 -7.69
N ILE A 231 -39.10 14.21 -7.23
CA ILE A 231 -40.37 13.50 -7.45
C ILE A 231 -41.54 14.30 -6.85
N ALA A 232 -41.40 14.80 -5.62
CA ALA A 232 -42.44 15.59 -4.98
C ALA A 232 -42.72 16.92 -5.71
N PHE A 233 -41.68 17.56 -6.26
CA PHE A 233 -41.83 18.76 -7.09
C PHE A 233 -42.56 18.47 -8.39
N LEU A 234 -42.17 17.40 -9.10
CA LEU A 234 -42.80 16.98 -10.35
C LEU A 234 -44.28 16.61 -10.15
N LYS A 235 -44.61 15.82 -9.12
CA LYS A 235 -46.01 15.48 -8.79
C LYS A 235 -46.89 16.71 -8.55
N ASN A 236 -46.38 17.69 -7.78
CA ASN A 236 -47.11 18.93 -7.52
C ASN A 236 -47.29 19.81 -8.75
N ARG A 237 -46.41 19.70 -9.75
CA ARG A 237 -46.49 20.46 -11.01
C ARG A 237 -47.46 19.81 -11.99
N PHE A 238 -47.46 18.48 -12.10
CA PHE A 238 -48.42 17.73 -12.93
C PHE A 238 -49.86 17.92 -12.47
N PHE A 239 -50.14 17.82 -11.15
CA PHE A 239 -51.49 18.04 -10.60
C PHE A 239 -52.03 19.47 -10.79
N LYS A 240 -51.15 20.47 -11.00
CA LYS A 240 -51.54 21.86 -11.26
C LYS A 240 -51.84 22.15 -12.74
N ILE A 241 -51.50 21.24 -13.66
CA ILE A 241 -51.72 21.41 -15.10
C ILE A 241 -53.01 20.70 -15.54
N THR A 242 -53.46 19.70 -14.78
CA THR A 242 -54.62 18.84 -15.12
C THR A 242 -55.90 19.12 -14.33
N GLY A 243 -55.93 20.17 -13.49
CA GLY A 243 -57.11 20.60 -12.74
C GLY A 243 -57.32 22.10 -12.92
#